data_AF-A0A2E6C028-F1
#
_entry.id   AF-A0A2E6C028-F1
#
_cell.length_a   1.000
_cell.length_b   1.000
_cell.length_c   1.000
_cell.angle_alpha   90.00
_cell.angle_beta   90.00
_cell.angle_gamma   90.00
#
_symmetry.space_group_name_H-M   'P 1'
#
loop_
_entity.id
_entity.type
_entity.pdbx_description
1 polymer ?
#
loop_
_entity_poly.entity_id
_entity_poly.type
_entity_poly.pdbx_seq_one_letter_code
_entity_poly.pdbx_strand_id
1 'polypeptide(L)'
;MMRCLPQTAGQCKYMLALQSTKPIVVVNAPAGTGKTLIACHEAMRYQRIALTRPTVAADEDLGYLPGDSDSKLAPWTRPMFDVFEKHMSRSQMDRAVRVEPLGFLRGRTFERTFILADEMQNSTRSQMQLLLTRLGPECKLVVTGDLHQSDVGPDNGLADLLRRIDGLDLAHVETIEMTQADILRSDAVREILTVYGLKV
;
A
#
# COMPACT_ATOMS: atom_id res chain seq x y z
N MET A 1 -11.91 -20.57 -4.82
CA MET A 1 -11.35 -19.33 -4.24
C MET A 1 -9.88 -19.57 -3.97
N MET A 2 -8.98 -19.03 -4.81
CA MET A 2 -7.55 -19.15 -4.58
C MET A 2 -7.19 -18.28 -3.37
N ARG A 3 -6.87 -18.90 -2.22
CA ARG A 3 -6.32 -18.17 -1.07
C ARG A 3 -4.97 -17.62 -1.50
N CYS A 4 -4.74 -16.32 -1.31
CA CYS A 4 -3.40 -15.74 -1.39
C CYS A 4 -2.60 -16.30 -0.20
N LEU A 5 -2.03 -17.48 -0.38
CA LEU A 5 -1.14 -18.10 0.59
C LEU A 5 0.26 -17.53 0.34
N PRO A 6 0.96 -17.07 1.39
CA PRO A 6 2.34 -16.65 1.24
C PRO A 6 3.18 -17.86 0.80
N GLN A 7 4.06 -17.65 -0.18
CA GLN A 7 4.92 -18.72 -0.70
C GLN A 7 6.39 -18.52 -0.32
N THR A 8 6.71 -17.39 0.33
CA THR A 8 8.06 -17.06 0.77
C THR A 8 8.06 -16.66 2.25
N ALA A 9 9.22 -16.75 2.90
CA ALA A 9 9.34 -16.40 4.31
C ALA A 9 9.01 -14.92 4.58
N GLY A 10 9.39 -13.99 3.70
CA GLY A 10 9.05 -12.58 3.81
C GLY A 10 7.54 -12.33 3.69
N GLN A 11 6.87 -13.00 2.75
CA GLN A 11 5.41 -12.93 2.62
C GLN A 11 4.70 -13.49 3.86
N CYS A 12 5.21 -14.59 4.44
CA CYS A 12 4.68 -15.14 5.69
C CYS A 12 4.80 -14.14 6.84
N LYS A 13 5.99 -13.54 7.02
CA LYS A 13 6.21 -12.51 8.04
C LYS A 13 5.28 -11.32 7.84
N TYR A 14 5.11 -10.88 6.60
CA TYR A 14 4.20 -9.79 6.29
C TYR A 14 2.75 -10.11 6.66
N MET A 15 2.24 -11.29 6.27
CA MET A 15 0.89 -11.71 6.61
C MET A 15 0.67 -11.80 8.13
N LEU A 16 1.65 -12.29 8.89
CA LEU A 16 1.60 -12.32 10.34
C LEU A 16 1.57 -10.90 10.94
N ALA A 17 2.37 -9.97 10.40
CA ALA A 17 2.35 -8.56 10.82
C ALA A 17 0.98 -7.90 10.59
N LEU A 18 0.36 -8.18 9.44
CA LEU A 18 -0.99 -7.71 9.14
C LEU A 18 -2.03 -8.25 10.12
N GLN A 19 -1.89 -9.49 10.57
CA GLN A 19 -2.80 -10.13 11.52
C GLN A 19 -2.46 -9.85 12.99
N SER A 20 -1.34 -9.19 13.26
CA SER A 20 -0.94 -8.79 14.61
C SER A 20 -1.84 -7.70 15.18
N THR A 21 -1.80 -7.55 16.51
CA THR A 21 -2.51 -6.50 17.26
C THR A 21 -1.92 -5.11 17.06
N LYS A 22 -0.73 -4.98 16.47
CA LYS A 22 -0.10 -3.68 16.22
C LYS A 22 -0.89 -2.91 15.15
N PRO A 23 -1.32 -1.67 15.43
CA PRO A 23 -2.18 -0.93 14.51
C PRO A 23 -1.47 -0.43 13.26
N ILE A 24 -0.13 -0.33 13.25
CA ILE A 24 0.63 0.20 12.10
C ILE A 24 1.59 -0.87 11.60
N VAL A 25 1.56 -1.12 10.29
CA VAL A 25 2.51 -1.99 9.58
C VAL A 25 3.15 -1.19 8.46
N VAL A 26 4.47 -1.10 8.43
CA VAL A 26 5.24 -0.41 7.39
C VAL A 26 6.03 -1.44 6.60
N VAL A 27 5.89 -1.44 5.28
CA VAL A 27 6.48 -2.44 4.39
C VAL A 27 7.34 -1.75 3.34
N ASN A 28 8.62 -2.12 3.32
CA ASN A 28 9.52 -1.83 2.20
C ASN A 28 9.78 -3.13 1.43
N ALA A 29 9.34 -3.19 0.18
CA ALA A 29 9.42 -4.43 -0.59
C ALA A 29 9.44 -4.20 -2.11
N PRO A 30 10.29 -4.95 -2.86
CA PRO A 30 10.34 -4.90 -4.31
C PRO A 30 8.99 -5.17 -5.01
N ALA A 31 8.82 -4.64 -6.22
CA ALA A 31 7.68 -5.04 -7.07
C ALA A 31 7.72 -6.55 -7.40
N GLY A 32 6.56 -7.20 -7.31
CA GLY A 32 6.42 -8.65 -7.50
C GLY A 32 6.50 -9.48 -6.21
N THR A 33 6.74 -8.85 -5.06
CA THR A 33 6.69 -9.53 -3.74
C THR A 33 5.28 -9.76 -3.20
N GLY A 34 4.26 -9.17 -3.83
CA GLY A 34 2.86 -9.29 -3.39
C GLY A 34 2.45 -8.33 -2.27
N LYS A 35 3.26 -7.29 -1.94
CA LYS A 35 2.98 -6.32 -0.87
C LYS A 35 1.55 -5.73 -0.90
N THR A 36 1.07 -5.29 -2.07
CA THR A 36 -0.28 -4.74 -2.24
C THR A 36 -1.33 -5.84 -2.23
N LEU A 37 -1.08 -6.94 -2.94
CA LEU A 37 -2.01 -8.07 -3.06
C LEU A 37 -2.36 -8.68 -1.69
N ILE A 38 -1.35 -8.97 -0.89
CA ILE A 38 -1.52 -9.55 0.46
C ILE A 38 -2.26 -8.56 1.37
N ALA A 39 -1.96 -7.26 1.29
CA ALA A 39 -2.68 -6.22 2.03
C ALA A 39 -4.16 -6.17 1.66
N CYS A 40 -4.47 -6.16 0.35
CA CYS A 40 -5.84 -6.16 -0.15
C CYS A 40 -6.61 -7.38 0.36
N HIS A 41 -6.01 -8.57 0.32
CA HIS A 41 -6.66 -9.78 0.85
C HIS A 41 -6.97 -9.69 2.34
N GLU A 42 -6.05 -9.17 3.16
CA GLU A 42 -6.34 -8.96 4.58
C GLU A 42 -7.43 -7.89 4.78
N ALA A 43 -7.39 -6.81 4.00
CA ALA A 43 -8.36 -5.72 4.06
C ALA A 43 -9.81 -6.23 3.90
N MET A 44 -10.03 -7.28 3.11
CA MET A 44 -11.36 -7.87 2.88
C MET A 44 -12.02 -8.43 4.16
N ARG A 45 -11.26 -8.63 5.24
CA ARG A 45 -11.78 -9.05 6.54
C ARG A 45 -12.41 -7.89 7.33
N TYR A 46 -12.22 -6.65 6.87
CA TYR A 46 -12.70 -5.44 7.52
C TYR A 46 -13.97 -4.91 6.84
N GLN A 47 -14.84 -4.28 7.64
CA GLN A 47 -16.08 -3.68 7.14
C GLN A 47 -15.85 -2.34 6.42
N ARG A 48 -14.75 -1.66 6.74
CA ARG A 48 -14.38 -0.36 6.17
C ARG A 48 -12.93 -0.41 5.72
N ILE A 49 -12.71 -0.07 4.46
CA ILE A 49 -11.42 -0.08 3.79
C ILE A 49 -11.21 1.30 3.16
N ALA A 50 -10.14 1.98 3.56
CA ALA A 50 -9.69 3.23 2.98
C ALA A 50 -8.44 2.96 2.13
N LEU A 51 -8.48 3.33 0.85
CA LEU A 51 -7.36 3.22 -0.07
C LEU A 51 -6.79 4.60 -0.30
N THR A 52 -5.49 4.76 -0.10
CA THR A 52 -4.81 6.01 -0.38
C THR A 52 -3.50 5.75 -1.11
N ARG A 53 -3.14 6.68 -1.98
CA ARG A 53 -1.90 6.65 -2.76
C ARG A 53 -1.42 8.09 -2.94
N PRO A 54 -0.12 8.38 -2.82
CA PRO A 54 0.40 9.71 -3.16
C PRO A 54 0.09 10.04 -4.61
N THR A 55 -0.50 11.19 -4.84
CA THR A 55 -0.58 11.79 -6.18
C THR A 55 0.81 12.30 -6.51
N VAL A 56 1.60 11.49 -7.22
CA VAL A 56 2.80 12.00 -7.87
C VAL A 56 2.29 12.92 -8.97
N ALA A 57 2.72 14.17 -8.97
CA ALA A 57 2.46 15.06 -10.08
C ALA A 57 3.26 14.52 -11.27
N ALA A 58 2.72 13.53 -11.97
CA ALA A 58 3.22 13.09 -13.25
C ALA A 58 2.76 14.13 -14.29
N ASP A 59 3.28 15.36 -14.23
CA ASP A 59 3.10 16.47 -15.18
C ASP A 59 1.67 16.78 -15.72
N GLU A 60 0.64 16.12 -15.22
CA GLU A 60 -0.76 16.34 -15.54
C GLU A 60 -1.45 16.80 -14.27
N ASP A 61 -1.77 18.09 -14.24
CA ASP A 61 -2.67 18.69 -13.27
C ASP A 61 -3.87 17.76 -13.04
N LEU A 62 -4.01 17.21 -11.83
CA LEU A 62 -5.28 16.62 -11.35
C LEU A 62 -6.47 17.58 -11.53
N GLY A 63 -6.20 18.87 -11.74
CA GLY A 63 -7.17 19.88 -12.15
C GLY A 63 -7.80 19.66 -13.53
N TYR A 64 -7.12 18.99 -14.47
CA TYR A 64 -7.50 18.98 -15.90
C TYR A 64 -8.33 17.77 -16.35
N LEU A 65 -8.35 16.66 -15.58
CA LEU A 65 -9.17 15.51 -15.94
C LEU A 65 -10.67 15.83 -15.72
N PRO A 66 -11.54 15.76 -16.73
CA PRO A 66 -12.99 15.95 -16.54
C PRO A 66 -13.58 14.74 -15.79
N GLY A 67 -14.43 14.96 -14.78
CA GLY A 67 -15.09 13.89 -14.01
C GLY A 67 -15.20 14.19 -12.51
N ASP A 68 -15.90 13.34 -11.76
CA ASP A 68 -15.93 13.38 -10.29
C ASP A 68 -14.56 13.01 -9.70
N SER A 69 -14.34 13.29 -8.41
CA SER A 69 -13.06 13.03 -7.74
C SER A 69 -12.61 11.57 -7.85
N ASP A 70 -13.57 10.65 -7.91
CA ASP A 70 -13.32 9.22 -7.99
C ASP A 70 -12.85 8.82 -9.39
N SER A 71 -13.43 9.40 -10.45
CA SER A 71 -13.07 9.19 -11.85
C SER A 71 -11.63 9.65 -12.14
N LYS A 72 -11.18 10.73 -11.48
CA LYS A 72 -9.81 11.24 -11.64
C LYS A 72 -8.76 10.36 -10.95
N LEU A 73 -9.15 9.66 -9.90
CA LEU A 73 -8.27 8.81 -9.08
C LEU A 73 -8.36 7.32 -9.46
N ALA A 74 -9.32 6.97 -10.31
CA ALA A 74 -9.57 5.62 -10.77
C ALA A 74 -8.32 4.94 -11.37
N PRO A 75 -7.49 5.57 -12.22
CA PRO A 75 -6.31 4.91 -12.77
C PRO A 75 -5.31 4.48 -11.69
N TRP A 76 -5.14 5.32 -10.66
CA TRP A 76 -4.14 5.14 -9.61
C TRP A 76 -4.50 4.06 -8.60
N THR A 77 -5.80 3.86 -8.38
CA THR A 77 -6.33 2.87 -7.44
C THR A 77 -6.76 1.58 -8.12
N ARG A 78 -6.84 1.57 -9.46
CA ARG A 78 -7.26 0.42 -10.26
C ARG A 78 -6.59 -0.90 -9.88
N PRO A 79 -5.26 -0.97 -9.64
CA PRO A 79 -4.62 -2.24 -9.27
C PRO A 79 -5.19 -2.86 -8.00
N MET A 80 -5.58 -2.05 -7.00
CA MET A 80 -6.23 -2.53 -5.78
C MET A 80 -7.69 -2.95 -6.05
N PHE A 81 -8.43 -2.17 -6.84
CA PHE A 81 -9.80 -2.53 -7.25
C PHE A 81 -9.86 -3.84 -8.03
N ASP A 82 -8.90 -4.11 -8.93
CA ASP A 82 -8.82 -5.36 -9.67
C ASP A 82 -8.65 -6.57 -8.74
N VAL A 83 -8.06 -6.39 -7.55
CA VAL A 83 -8.00 -7.44 -6.51
C VAL A 83 -9.36 -7.59 -5.83
N PHE A 84 -9.99 -6.49 -5.43
CA PHE A 84 -11.32 -6.54 -4.78
C PHE A 84 -12.40 -7.12 -5.70
N GLU A 85 -12.43 -6.73 -6.98
CA GLU A 85 -13.41 -7.21 -7.98
C GLU A 85 -13.38 -8.73 -8.18
N LYS A 86 -12.25 -9.39 -7.91
CA LYS A 86 -12.12 -10.86 -7.99
C LYS A 86 -12.77 -11.59 -6.82
N HIS A 87 -13.02 -10.90 -5.71
CA HIS A 87 -13.38 -11.52 -4.43
C HIS A 87 -14.61 -10.92 -3.75
N MET A 88 -15.02 -9.72 -4.14
CA MET A 88 -16.17 -8.99 -3.63
C MET A 88 -17.18 -8.74 -4.75
N SER A 89 -18.46 -8.80 -4.42
CA SER A 89 -19.50 -8.26 -5.30
C SER A 89 -19.38 -6.74 -5.38
N ARG A 90 -19.93 -6.15 -6.45
CA ARG A 90 -20.01 -4.70 -6.59
C ARG A 90 -20.66 -4.02 -5.37
N SER A 91 -21.76 -4.59 -4.86
CA SER A 91 -22.45 -4.07 -3.67
C SER A 91 -21.63 -4.16 -2.39
N GLN A 92 -20.75 -5.15 -2.25
CA GLN A 92 -19.81 -5.23 -1.12
C GLN A 92 -18.74 -4.16 -1.24
N MET A 93 -18.14 -3.98 -2.42
CA MET A 93 -17.14 -2.94 -2.65
C MET A 93 -17.71 -1.55 -2.41
N ASP A 94 -18.89 -1.25 -2.98
CA ASP A 94 -19.58 0.03 -2.82
C ASP A 94 -19.91 0.34 -1.35
N ARG A 95 -19.98 -0.66 -0.47
CA ARG A 95 -20.19 -0.48 0.97
C ARG A 95 -18.89 -0.36 1.75
N ALA A 96 -17.88 -1.16 1.42
CA ALA A 96 -16.68 -1.31 2.24
C ALA A 96 -15.51 -0.43 1.79
N VAL A 97 -15.30 -0.24 0.48
CA VAL A 97 -14.08 0.36 -0.08
C VAL A 97 -14.30 1.84 -0.40
N ARG A 98 -13.41 2.70 0.09
CA ARG A 98 -13.40 4.13 -0.20
C ARG A 98 -12.01 4.56 -0.64
N VAL A 99 -11.93 5.38 -1.68
CA VAL A 99 -10.68 6.04 -2.06
C VAL A 99 -10.58 7.33 -1.27
N GLU A 100 -9.44 7.51 -0.59
CA GLU A 100 -9.21 8.59 0.35
C GLU A 100 -7.93 9.33 -0.07
N PRO A 101 -8.02 10.44 -0.81
CA PRO A 101 -6.83 11.05 -1.39
C PRO A 101 -6.03 11.76 -0.30
N LEU A 102 -4.70 11.56 -0.26
CA LEU A 102 -3.84 12.09 0.81
C LEU A 102 -4.02 13.60 1.05
N GLY A 103 -4.22 14.38 -0.02
CA GLY A 103 -4.43 15.82 0.05
C GLY A 103 -5.69 16.26 0.83
N PHE A 104 -6.70 15.40 0.92
CA PHE A 104 -7.98 15.70 1.58
C PHE A 104 -8.11 15.08 2.98
N LEU A 105 -7.02 14.52 3.53
CA LEU A 105 -7.05 13.92 4.87
C LEU A 105 -7.00 14.96 6.01
N ARG A 106 -6.71 16.23 5.71
CA ARG A 106 -6.66 17.29 6.73
C ARG A 106 -8.00 17.38 7.47
N GLY A 107 -7.94 17.43 8.80
CA GLY A 107 -9.13 17.52 9.66
C GLY A 107 -9.96 16.24 9.76
N ARG A 108 -9.54 15.13 9.12
CA ARG A 108 -10.23 13.84 9.19
C ARG A 108 -9.57 12.90 10.20
N THR A 109 -10.35 11.97 10.73
CA THR A 109 -9.89 10.87 11.56
C THR A 109 -10.53 9.59 11.04
N PHE A 110 -9.73 8.53 10.92
CA PHE A 110 -10.25 7.20 10.61
C PHE A 110 -10.60 6.48 11.89
N GLU A 111 -11.71 5.75 11.88
CA GLU A 111 -12.13 4.90 13.00
C GLU A 111 -12.61 3.56 12.45
N ARG A 112 -12.27 2.46 13.12
CA ARG A 112 -12.72 1.10 12.76
C ARG A 112 -12.49 0.76 11.28
N THR A 113 -11.36 1.21 10.73
CA THR A 113 -11.06 1.19 9.29
C THR A 113 -9.68 0.56 9.02
N PHE A 114 -9.60 -0.32 8.03
CA PHE A 114 -8.34 -0.75 7.44
C PHE A 114 -7.89 0.25 6.38
N ILE A 115 -6.73 0.86 6.56
CA ILE A 115 -6.20 1.89 5.68
C ILE A 115 -5.00 1.29 4.94
N LEU A 116 -5.12 1.15 3.62
CA LEU A 116 -4.02 0.76 2.75
C LEU A 116 -3.47 2.00 2.06
N ALA A 117 -2.27 2.40 2.47
CA ALA A 117 -1.51 3.49 1.88
C ALA A 117 -0.42 2.90 0.98
N ASP A 118 -0.69 2.85 -0.33
CA ASP A 118 0.17 2.19 -1.31
C ASP A 118 1.11 3.16 -2.03
N GLU A 119 2.22 2.64 -2.55
CA GLU A 119 3.26 3.39 -3.28
C GLU A 119 3.79 4.60 -2.49
N MET A 120 3.96 4.43 -1.18
CA MET A 120 4.28 5.52 -0.25
C MET A 120 5.72 6.01 -0.34
N GLN A 121 6.60 5.34 -1.10
CA GLN A 121 7.89 5.93 -1.51
C GLN A 121 7.70 7.22 -2.30
N ASN A 122 6.52 7.43 -2.90
CA ASN A 122 6.21 8.64 -3.64
C ASN A 122 5.55 9.74 -2.79
N SER A 123 5.46 9.53 -1.47
CA SER A 123 4.96 10.55 -0.55
C SER A 123 6.05 11.55 -0.15
N THR A 124 5.66 12.79 0.11
CA THR A 124 6.49 13.73 0.85
C THR A 124 6.47 13.43 2.34
N ARG A 125 7.46 13.93 3.10
CA ARG A 125 7.49 13.82 4.57
C ARG A 125 6.21 14.37 5.22
N SER A 126 5.72 15.50 4.73
CA SER A 126 4.49 16.13 5.21
C SER A 126 3.24 15.28 4.94
N GLN A 127 3.17 14.61 3.79
CA GLN A 127 2.07 13.69 3.48
C GLN A 127 2.10 12.44 4.37
N MET A 128 3.29 11.88 4.62
CA MET A 128 3.45 10.75 5.55
C MET A 128 2.99 11.14 6.97
N GLN A 129 3.44 12.28 7.48
CA GLN A 129 3.03 12.79 8.80
C GLN A 129 1.52 13.07 8.87
N LEU A 130 0.96 13.67 7.81
CA LEU A 130 -0.47 13.91 7.71
C LEU A 130 -1.24 12.61 7.88
N LEU A 131 -0.89 11.56 7.12
CA LEU A 131 -1.53 10.24 7.17
C LEU A 131 -1.42 9.61 8.57
N LEU A 132 -0.21 9.52 9.13
CA LEU A 132 0.05 8.87 10.42
C LEU A 132 -0.78 9.50 11.55
N THR A 133 -1.02 10.80 11.50
CA THR A 133 -1.79 11.53 12.52
C THR A 133 -3.31 11.47 12.33
N ARG A 134 -3.84 10.72 11.34
CA ARG A 134 -5.30 10.51 11.17
C ARG A 134 -5.80 9.21 11.79
N LEU A 135 -4.90 8.41 12.37
CA LEU A 135 -5.25 7.09 12.90
C LEU A 135 -6.03 7.23 14.21
N GLY A 136 -7.29 6.81 14.20
CA GLY A 136 -8.13 6.74 15.39
C GLY A 136 -8.30 5.30 15.92
N PRO A 137 -9.26 5.08 16.83
CA PRO A 137 -9.49 3.78 17.46
C PRO A 137 -9.84 2.67 16.46
N GLU A 138 -9.41 1.45 16.79
CA GLU A 138 -9.72 0.22 16.04
C GLU A 138 -9.34 0.25 14.55
N CYS A 139 -8.38 1.09 14.18
CA CYS A 139 -7.82 1.13 12.84
C CYS A 139 -6.60 0.23 12.68
N LYS A 140 -6.39 -0.22 11.44
CA LYS A 140 -5.16 -0.87 10.97
C LYS A 140 -4.63 -0.06 9.80
N LEU A 141 -3.48 0.57 9.95
CA LEU A 141 -2.78 1.28 8.88
C LEU A 141 -1.66 0.41 8.32
N VAL A 142 -1.70 0.21 7.01
CA VAL A 142 -0.68 -0.50 6.26
C VAL A 142 -0.07 0.46 5.25
N VAL A 143 1.21 0.75 5.44
CA VAL A 143 2.01 1.60 4.55
C VAL A 143 2.87 0.66 3.70
N THR A 144 2.67 0.66 2.39
CA THR A 144 3.45 -0.15 1.43
C THR A 144 4.23 0.73 0.47
N GLY A 145 5.44 0.29 0.11
CA GLY A 145 6.24 0.94 -0.91
C GLY A 145 7.51 0.16 -1.27
N ASP A 146 8.28 0.74 -2.19
CA ASP A 146 9.59 0.25 -2.62
C ASP A 146 10.54 1.45 -2.75
N LEU A 147 11.50 1.59 -1.83
CA LEU A 147 12.45 2.71 -1.86
C LEU A 147 13.28 2.78 -3.15
N HIS A 148 13.41 1.68 -3.89
CA HIS A 148 14.12 1.67 -5.18
C HIS A 148 13.28 2.17 -6.36
N GLN A 149 11.97 2.38 -6.17
CA GLN A 149 11.03 2.87 -7.20
C GLN A 149 10.44 4.24 -6.83
N SER A 150 11.22 5.09 -6.17
CA SER A 150 10.77 6.44 -5.84
C SER A 150 10.88 7.37 -7.04
N ASP A 151 9.73 7.92 -7.45
CA ASP A 151 9.64 8.94 -8.51
C ASP A 151 10.03 10.34 -7.99
N VAL A 152 10.00 10.55 -6.67
CA VAL A 152 10.27 11.85 -6.01
C VAL A 152 11.69 11.92 -5.42
N GLY A 153 12.54 10.97 -5.77
CA GLY A 153 13.92 10.88 -5.30
C GLY A 153 14.09 10.14 -3.96
N PRO A 154 15.32 10.03 -3.45
CA PRO A 154 15.64 9.22 -2.27
C PRO A 154 15.15 9.83 -0.95
N ASP A 155 14.98 11.15 -0.90
CA ASP A 155 14.53 11.89 0.28
C ASP A 155 13.01 12.02 0.37
N ASN A 156 12.34 10.86 0.40
CA ASN A 156 10.88 10.78 0.46
C ASN A 156 10.33 10.47 1.87
N GLY A 157 9.00 10.46 2.00
CA GLY A 157 8.29 10.25 3.25
C GLY A 157 8.45 8.84 3.83
N LEU A 158 8.50 7.80 2.98
CA LEU A 158 8.74 6.43 3.42
C LEU A 158 10.17 6.24 3.93
N ALA A 159 11.16 6.76 3.19
CA ALA A 159 12.57 6.74 3.58
C ALA A 159 12.77 7.46 4.92
N ASP A 160 12.12 8.61 5.11
CA ASP A 160 12.18 9.35 6.36
C ASP A 160 11.60 8.57 7.54
N LEU A 161 10.43 7.95 7.36
CA LEU A 161 9.79 7.13 8.38
C LEU A 161 10.67 5.94 8.77
N LEU A 162 11.13 5.16 7.79
CA LEU A 162 11.96 3.97 8.03
C LEU A 162 13.25 4.32 8.77
N ARG A 163 13.93 5.40 8.38
CA ARG A 163 15.15 5.86 9.07
C ARG A 163 14.91 6.27 10.52
N ARG A 164 13.73 6.81 10.84
CA ARG A 164 13.39 7.28 12.20
C ARG A 164 13.01 6.14 13.15
N ILE A 165 12.46 5.06 12.62
CA ILE A 165 12.04 3.90 13.40
C ILE A 165 13.08 2.79 13.43
N ASP A 166 14.14 2.92 12.62
CA ASP A 166 15.25 1.97 12.60
C ASP A 166 15.89 1.81 13.99
N GLY A 167 16.08 0.56 14.41
CA GLY A 167 16.60 0.21 15.73
C GLY A 167 15.67 0.48 16.92
N LEU A 168 14.43 0.96 16.71
CA LEU A 168 13.47 1.20 17.80
C LEU A 168 12.54 -0.01 17.99
N ASP A 169 12.34 -0.42 19.25
CA ASP A 169 11.29 -1.36 19.62
C ASP A 169 9.97 -0.61 19.90
N LEU A 170 9.07 -0.64 18.92
CA LEU A 170 7.81 0.10 18.96
C LEU A 170 6.64 -0.84 19.27
N ALA A 171 5.95 -0.56 20.38
CA ALA A 171 4.79 -1.34 20.82
C ALA A 171 3.63 -1.37 19.82
N HIS A 172 3.53 -0.40 18.92
CA HIS A 172 2.38 -0.22 18.02
C HIS A 172 2.73 -0.27 16.53
N VAL A 173 4.01 -0.37 16.18
CA VAL A 173 4.50 -0.37 14.80
C VAL A 173 5.25 -1.66 14.53
N GLU A 174 4.92 -2.31 13.42
CA GLU A 174 5.69 -3.41 12.86
C GLU A 174 6.35 -2.95 11.55
N THR A 175 7.63 -3.23 11.38
CA THR A 175 8.36 -2.99 10.12
C THR A 175 8.64 -4.31 9.42
N ILE A 176 8.37 -4.36 8.13
CA ILE A 176 8.58 -5.52 7.29
C ILE A 176 9.43 -5.15 6.10
N GLU A 177 10.50 -5.89 5.90
CA GLU A 177 11.32 -5.83 4.70
C GLU A 177 11.18 -7.15 3.95
N MET A 178 10.83 -7.06 2.67
CA MET A 178 10.91 -8.19 1.73
C MET A 178 11.99 -7.88 0.70
N THR A 179 12.60 -8.93 0.18
CA THR A 179 13.76 -8.82 -0.71
C THR A 179 13.46 -9.40 -2.09
N GLN A 180 14.45 -9.44 -2.96
CA GLN A 180 14.34 -10.11 -4.27
C GLN A 180 14.01 -11.60 -4.12
N ALA A 181 14.41 -12.24 -3.02
CA ALA A 181 14.08 -13.64 -2.74
C ALA A 181 12.57 -13.86 -2.50
N ASP A 182 11.81 -12.80 -2.25
CA ASP A 182 10.36 -12.85 -2.02
C ASP A 182 9.54 -12.59 -3.30
N ILE A 183 10.20 -12.36 -4.44
CA ILE A 183 9.55 -12.08 -5.71
C ILE A 183 9.04 -13.36 -6.35
N LEU A 184 7.74 -13.36 -6.65
CA LEU A 184 7.07 -14.44 -7.36
C LEU A 184 6.60 -13.94 -8.71
N ARG A 185 7.33 -14.33 -9.76
CA ARG A 185 7.02 -14.04 -11.16
C ARG A 185 6.84 -15.35 -11.91
N SER A 186 5.98 -15.34 -12.94
CA SER A 186 5.87 -16.48 -13.85
C SER A 186 7.17 -16.69 -14.61
N ASP A 187 7.41 -17.91 -15.08
CA ASP A 187 8.65 -18.22 -15.81
C ASP A 187 8.80 -17.39 -17.08
N ALA A 188 7.69 -17.08 -17.78
CA ALA A 188 7.69 -16.17 -18.91
C ALA A 188 8.17 -14.75 -18.56
N VAL A 189 7.78 -14.23 -17.38
CA VAL A 189 8.24 -12.90 -16.93
C VAL A 189 9.71 -12.96 -16.52
N ARG A 190 10.16 -14.05 -15.89
CA ARG A 190 11.59 -14.23 -15.57
C ARG A 190 12.45 -14.29 -16.83
N GLU A 191 11.98 -15.01 -17.85
CA GLU A 191 12.63 -15.13 -19.15
C GLU A 191 12.81 -13.75 -19.80
N ILE A 192 11.74 -12.95 -19.87
CA ILE A 192 11.84 -11.63 -20.50
C ILE A 192 12.72 -10.65 -19.71
N LEU A 193 12.66 -10.68 -18.38
CA LEU A 193 13.54 -9.84 -17.54
C LEU A 193 15.01 -10.19 -17.76
N THR A 194 15.31 -11.47 -17.95
CA THR A 194 16.66 -11.95 -18.28
C THR A 194 17.12 -11.37 -19.62
N VAL A 195 16.25 -11.35 -20.64
CA VAL A 195 16.55 -10.75 -21.96
C VAL A 195 16.89 -9.26 -21.84
N TYR A 196 16.18 -8.52 -20.98
CA TYR A 196 16.45 -7.10 -20.72
C TYR A 196 17.63 -6.83 -19.77
N GLY A 197 18.30 -7.88 -19.25
CA GLY A 197 19.37 -7.72 -18.27
C GLY A 197 18.89 -7.13 -16.93
N LEU A 198 17.59 -7.21 -16.64
CA LEU A 198 16.98 -6.76 -15.40
C LEU A 198 17.08 -7.86 -14.34
N LYS A 199 17.15 -7.47 -13.06
CA LYS A 199 17.19 -8.44 -11.96
C LYS A 199 15.89 -9.26 -11.92
N VAL A 200 16.06 -10.59 -11.98
CA VAL A 200 14.98 -11.60 -11.98
C VAL A 200 14.39 -11.76 -10.59
#